data_AF-A0A7X1GLC6-F1
#
_entry.id   AF-A0A7X1GLC6-F1
#
_cell.length_a   1.000
_cell.length_b   1.000
_cell.length_c   1.000
_cell.angle_alpha   90.00
_cell.angle_beta   90.00
_cell.angle_gamma   90.00
#
_symmetry.space_group_name_H-M   'P 1'
#
loop_
_entity.id
_entity.type
_entity.pdbx_description
1 polymer ?
#
loop_
_entity_poly.entity_id
_entity_poly.type
_entity_poly.pdbx_seq_one_letter_code
_entity_poly.pdbx_strand_id
1 'polypeptide(L)'
;MIQIPADIHSAYTSFIEQRGVKAGQHRYYVKWLCYYLDFCHKYNIKQTAQVSLAAFTGKLKEKKQAENLRKQAHHAISLFYEMGHLSGRKTKNDTSYDKSAAYGRTEPDISFSHTKKVSFNQAVFSRPKLIPQTSKPASGTNMAPRQSGADWTEVFNELKNAIKMRHYSPKTLKTYSGWVRKLQTYIKSKDSRLVSVDDVKAFLTWLAVEQDVSASSQNQAFNALLFLFRNIFKKEFGKVDGIVRAKRKPYIPVVLSREEVDLVIGFMKYPHKLIISLMYGCGLRISECLSLRVHNFNFLNV
;
A
#
# COMPACT_ATOMS: atom_id res chain seq x y z
N MET A 1 5.32 4.41 7.04
CA MET A 1 6.54 4.86 7.74
C MET A 1 6.19 6.15 8.41
N ILE A 2 6.45 6.25 9.71
CA ILE A 2 6.31 7.50 10.45
C ILE A 2 7.20 8.55 9.79
N GLN A 3 6.65 9.73 9.50
CA GLN A 3 7.46 10.86 9.05
C GLN A 3 8.13 11.46 10.28
N ILE A 4 9.46 11.47 10.30
CA ILE A 4 10.21 12.16 11.35
C ILE A 4 9.95 13.66 11.18
N PRO A 5 9.60 14.39 12.26
CA PRO A 5 9.49 15.85 12.22
C PRO A 5 10.75 16.47 11.59
N ALA A 6 10.56 17.48 10.74
CA ALA A 6 11.64 18.11 9.97
C ALA A 6 12.78 18.62 10.88
N ASP A 7 12.42 19.06 12.09
CA ASP A 7 13.35 19.57 13.09
C ASP A 7 14.32 18.50 13.60
N ILE A 8 13.80 17.30 13.90
CA ILE A 8 14.61 16.15 14.35
C ILE A 8 15.47 15.63 13.19
N HIS A 9 14.93 15.63 11.98
CA HIS A 9 15.68 15.23 10.79
C HIS A 9 16.86 16.17 10.52
N SER A 10 16.66 17.48 10.59
CA SER A 10 17.70 18.50 10.38
C SER A 10 18.76 18.45 11.48
N ALA A 11 18.33 18.36 12.74
CA ALA A 11 19.23 18.24 13.89
C ALA A 11 20.11 16.98 13.82
N TYR A 12 19.49 15.83 13.49
CA TYR A 12 20.21 14.57 13.37
C TYR A 12 21.18 14.56 12.18
N THR A 13 20.79 15.13 11.04
CA THR A 13 21.66 15.21 9.85
C THR A 13 22.89 16.08 10.11
N SER A 14 22.70 17.22 10.78
CA SER A 14 23.82 18.09 11.21
C SER A 14 24.72 17.38 12.23
N PHE A 15 24.14 16.58 13.13
CA PHE A 15 24.89 15.87 14.16
C PHE A 15 25.75 14.73 13.59
N ILE A 16 25.24 13.96 12.63
CA ILE A 16 26.04 12.89 11.99
C ILE A 16 27.16 13.46 11.11
N GLU A 17 26.97 14.65 10.54
CA GLU A 17 28.00 15.37 9.81
C GLU A 17 29.14 15.83 10.73
N GLN A 18 28.81 16.42 11.88
CA GLN A 18 29.80 16.81 12.91
C GLN A 18 30.57 15.62 13.47
N ARG A 19 30.00 14.41 13.47
CA ARG A 19 30.64 13.17 13.90
C ARG A 19 31.46 12.48 12.80
N GLY A 20 31.62 13.11 11.64
CA GLY A 20 32.51 12.64 10.57
C GLY A 20 31.92 11.56 9.66
N VAL A 21 30.59 11.37 9.66
CA VAL A 21 29.94 10.45 8.71
C VAL A 21 30.00 11.08 7.31
N LYS A 22 30.53 10.35 6.32
CA LYS A 22 30.61 10.82 4.93
C LYS A 22 29.22 11.15 4.37
N ALA A 23 29.08 12.26 3.63
CA ALA A 23 27.80 12.73 3.07
C ALA A 23 27.04 11.67 2.26
N GLY A 24 27.74 10.82 1.49
CA GLY A 24 27.12 9.72 0.74
C GLY A 24 26.45 8.64 1.61
N GLN A 25 26.74 8.59 2.91
CA GLN A 25 26.17 7.64 3.85
C GLN A 25 24.97 8.18 4.64
N HIS A 26 24.78 9.51 4.69
CA HIS A 26 23.73 10.17 5.51
C HIS A 26 22.33 9.62 5.23
N ARG A 27 22.01 9.39 3.95
CA ARG A 27 20.72 8.81 3.52
C ARG A 27 20.41 7.47 4.17
N TYR A 28 21.43 6.66 4.46
CA TYR A 28 21.25 5.35 5.09
C TYR A 28 21.04 5.49 6.60
N TYR A 29 21.70 6.44 7.24
CA TYR A 29 21.57 6.70 8.69
C TYR A 29 20.18 7.24 9.03
N VAL A 30 19.70 8.21 8.26
CA VAL A 30 18.31 8.71 8.36
C VAL A 30 17.31 7.57 8.16
N LYS A 31 17.54 6.72 7.16
CA LYS A 31 16.67 5.57 6.88
C LYS A 31 16.63 4.58 8.05
N TRP A 32 17.78 4.31 8.67
CA TRP A 32 17.85 3.46 9.86
C TRP A 32 17.12 4.07 11.06
N LEU A 33 17.24 5.37 11.26
CA LEU A 33 16.50 6.10 12.29
C LEU A 33 14.98 6.01 12.08
N CYS A 34 14.50 6.19 10.86
CA CYS A 34 13.08 6.02 10.52
C CYS A 34 12.59 4.60 10.85
N TYR A 35 13.35 3.57 10.47
CA TYR A 35 13.00 2.18 10.76
C TYR A 35 13.01 1.87 12.25
N TYR A 36 13.90 2.49 12.99
CA TYR A 36 13.99 2.35 14.44
C TYR A 36 12.79 2.98 15.15
N LEU A 37 12.38 4.19 14.76
CA LEU A 37 11.21 4.86 15.33
C LEU A 37 9.91 4.11 14.97
N ASP A 38 9.80 3.60 13.75
CA ASP A 38 8.69 2.74 13.33
C ASP A 38 8.66 1.44 14.14
N PHE A 39 9.82 0.86 14.46
CA PHE A 39 9.94 -0.30 15.33
C PHE A 39 9.50 0.02 16.77
N CYS A 40 9.97 1.12 17.35
CA CYS A 40 9.60 1.52 18.72
C CYS A 40 8.09 1.76 18.85
N HIS A 41 7.48 2.42 17.86
CA HIS A 41 6.04 2.64 17.82
C HIS A 41 5.26 1.33 17.65
N LYS A 42 5.72 0.44 16.75
CA LYS A 42 5.03 -0.82 16.45
C LYS A 42 5.03 -1.81 17.63
N TYR A 43 6.06 -1.78 18.47
CA TYR A 43 6.22 -2.70 19.59
C TYR A 43 5.97 -2.04 20.96
N ASN A 44 5.51 -0.78 20.98
CA ASN A 44 5.20 0.02 22.18
C ASN A 44 6.31 -0.04 23.26
N ILE A 45 7.57 -0.04 22.83
CA ILE A 45 8.73 -0.14 23.73
C ILE A 45 8.97 1.22 24.36
N LYS A 46 8.69 1.37 25.65
CA LYS A 46 9.01 2.58 26.42
C LYS A 46 10.54 2.75 26.52
N GLN A 47 10.97 3.99 26.39
CA GLN A 47 12.33 4.42 26.03
C GLN A 47 13.39 4.11 27.09
N THR A 48 14.03 2.96 27.03
CA THR A 48 15.37 2.78 27.61
C THR A 48 16.33 2.40 26.48
N ALA A 49 17.25 3.31 26.16
CA ALA A 49 18.09 3.29 24.96
C ALA A 49 18.77 1.94 24.69
N GLN A 50 19.14 1.23 25.76
CA GLN A 50 19.86 -0.03 25.68
C GLN A 50 18.97 -1.23 25.36
N VAL A 51 17.73 -1.26 25.85
CA VAL A 51 16.78 -2.37 25.67
C VAL A 51 16.17 -2.34 24.27
N SER A 52 15.77 -1.15 23.82
CA SER A 52 15.17 -0.95 22.50
C SER A 52 16.18 -1.17 21.36
N LEU A 53 17.46 -0.80 21.56
CA LEU A 53 18.54 -1.05 20.60
C LEU A 53 18.89 -2.54 20.48
N ALA A 54 18.94 -3.27 21.61
CA ALA A 54 19.15 -4.71 21.61
C ALA A 54 18.00 -5.47 20.92
N ALA A 55 16.75 -5.06 21.18
CA ALA A 55 15.58 -5.65 20.52
C ALA A 55 15.58 -5.38 19.01
N PHE A 56 15.95 -4.17 18.59
CA PHE A 56 16.03 -3.80 17.17
C PHE A 56 17.12 -4.57 16.43
N THR A 57 18.33 -4.66 17.00
CA THR A 57 19.43 -5.43 16.40
C THR A 57 19.12 -6.94 16.35
N GLY A 58 18.44 -7.48 17.35
CA GLY A 58 17.89 -8.84 17.34
C GLY A 58 16.89 -9.04 16.20
N LYS A 59 16.01 -8.06 15.95
CA LYS A 59 15.05 -8.10 14.84
C LYS A 59 15.72 -8.06 13.47
N LEU A 60 16.82 -7.30 13.33
CA LEU A 60 17.61 -7.28 12.10
C LEU A 60 18.34 -8.61 11.86
N LYS A 61 18.84 -9.27 12.92
CA LYS A 61 19.43 -10.62 12.86
C LYS A 61 18.41 -11.66 12.40
N GLU A 62 17.20 -11.62 12.96
CA GLU A 62 16.09 -12.50 12.59
C GLU A 62 15.65 -12.33 11.11
N LYS A 63 15.84 -11.13 10.56
CA LYS A 63 15.57 -10.81 9.14
C LYS A 63 16.75 -11.14 8.20
N LYS A 64 17.78 -11.84 8.67
CA LYS A 64 18.98 -12.22 7.90
C LYS A 64 19.66 -11.02 7.22
N GLN A 65 19.68 -9.85 7.87
CA GLN A 65 20.42 -8.70 7.34
C GLN A 65 21.92 -8.91 7.45
N ALA A 66 22.68 -8.46 6.45
CA ALA A 66 24.14 -8.55 6.43
C ALA A 66 24.77 -7.84 7.65
N GLU A 67 25.86 -8.38 8.16
CA GLU A 67 26.51 -7.91 9.40
C GLU A 67 26.93 -6.43 9.30
N ASN A 68 27.40 -5.99 8.13
CA ASN A 68 27.78 -4.60 7.88
C ASN A 68 26.58 -3.63 8.01
N LEU A 69 25.40 -4.03 7.54
CA LEU A 69 24.17 -3.23 7.64
C LEU A 69 23.66 -3.18 9.09
N ARG A 70 23.82 -4.27 9.84
CA ARG A 70 23.45 -4.34 11.26
C ARG A 70 24.35 -3.42 12.11
N LYS A 71 25.66 -3.41 11.83
CA LYS A 71 26.62 -2.49 12.46
C LYS A 71 26.32 -1.03 12.12
N GLN A 72 26.01 -0.73 10.85
CA GLN A 72 25.61 0.62 10.42
C GLN A 72 24.32 1.09 11.11
N ALA A 73 23.31 0.22 11.19
CA ALA A 73 22.06 0.54 11.86
C ALA A 73 22.24 0.80 13.37
N HIS A 74 23.06 -0.04 14.02
CA HIS A 74 23.42 0.15 15.43
C HIS A 74 24.13 1.49 15.66
N HIS A 75 25.12 1.81 14.82
CA HIS A 75 25.86 3.06 14.92
C HIS A 75 24.96 4.28 14.70
N ALA A 76 24.08 4.24 13.69
CA ALA A 76 23.11 5.31 13.45
C ALA A 76 22.22 5.60 14.66
N ILE A 77 21.72 4.55 15.34
CA ILE A 77 20.85 4.71 16.50
C ILE A 77 21.64 5.14 17.74
N SER A 78 22.89 4.68 17.91
CA SER A 78 23.78 5.17 18.96
C SER A 78 23.96 6.69 18.88
N LEU A 79 24.24 7.21 17.68
CA LEU A 79 24.38 8.65 17.44
C LEU A 79 23.11 9.43 17.75
N PHE A 80 21.92 8.83 17.53
CA PHE A 80 20.65 9.46 17.87
C PHE A 80 20.47 9.61 19.39
N TYR A 81 20.84 8.60 20.18
CA TYR A 81 20.80 8.68 21.63
C TYR A 81 21.88 9.60 22.21
N GLU A 82 23.07 9.66 21.59
CA GLU A 82 24.11 10.62 21.95
C GLU A 82 23.65 12.06 21.71
N MET A 83 22.95 12.33 20.60
CA MET A 83 22.32 13.63 20.33
C MET A 83 21.32 14.01 21.43
N GLY A 84 20.48 13.05 21.86
CA GLY A 84 19.54 13.25 22.96
C GLY A 84 20.21 13.51 24.32
N HIS A 85 21.32 12.83 24.62
CA HIS A 85 22.10 13.02 25.85
C HIS A 85 22.84 14.37 25.92
N LEU A 86 23.32 14.88 24.78
CA LEU A 86 23.99 16.19 24.70
C LEU A 86 23.00 17.36 24.78
N SER A 87 21.79 17.20 24.25
CA SER A 87 20.72 18.20 24.33
C SER A 87 20.13 18.31 25.76
N GLY A 88 20.24 17.25 26.57
CA GLY A 88 19.72 17.18 27.95
C GLY A 88 20.52 17.90 29.04
N ARG A 89 21.52 18.75 28.72
CA ARG A 89 22.29 19.51 29.73
C ARG A 89 21.89 20.98 29.91
N LYS A 90 20.89 21.49 29.19
CA LYS A 90 20.25 22.76 29.52
C LYS A 90 18.73 22.65 29.42
N THR A 91 18.10 23.14 30.49
CA THR A 91 16.66 23.32 30.75
C THR A 91 15.85 22.08 31.12
N LYS A 92 15.52 22.01 32.42
CA LYS A 92 14.22 21.53 32.90
C LYS A 92 13.13 22.13 32.02
N ASN A 93 12.44 21.31 31.26
CA ASN A 93 11.01 21.40 31.05
C ASN A 93 10.56 20.13 30.34
N ASP A 94 9.61 19.46 30.97
CA ASP A 94 8.72 18.50 30.35
C ASP A 94 8.32 19.00 28.96
N THR A 95 8.86 18.36 27.92
CA THR A 95 8.15 18.22 26.65
C THR A 95 7.75 16.76 26.55
N SER A 96 6.80 16.44 27.42
CA SER A 96 5.64 15.63 27.08
C SER A 96 5.35 15.77 25.58
N TYR A 97 5.67 14.73 24.80
CA TYR A 97 4.96 14.51 23.55
C TYR A 97 3.52 14.14 23.95
N ASP A 98 2.72 15.18 24.15
CA ASP A 98 1.40 15.06 24.74
C ASP A 98 0.42 14.43 23.74
N LYS A 99 -0.43 13.57 24.32
CA LYS A 99 -1.42 12.74 23.66
C LYS A 99 -2.66 13.56 23.36
N SER A 100 -2.89 13.93 22.10
CA SER A 100 -4.28 14.14 21.63
C SER A 100 -4.40 14.16 20.10
N ALA A 101 -4.12 13.03 19.45
CA ALA A 101 -4.77 12.74 18.18
C ALA A 101 -4.89 11.23 18.01
N ALA A 102 -6.12 10.75 18.24
CA ALA A 102 -6.65 9.47 17.81
C ALA A 102 -6.41 8.24 18.73
N TYR A 103 -7.54 7.83 19.33
CA TYR A 103 -7.93 6.50 19.82
C TYR A 103 -7.81 6.20 21.33
N GLY A 104 -9.00 6.04 21.93
CA GLY A 104 -9.23 5.61 23.30
C GLY A 104 -8.95 4.13 23.54
N ARG A 105 -8.72 3.83 24.82
CA ARG A 105 -8.35 2.53 25.38
C ARG A 105 -9.48 1.50 25.31
N THR A 106 -9.07 0.24 25.23
CA THR A 106 -9.39 -0.80 26.24
C THR A 106 -8.30 -1.89 26.15
N GLU A 107 -7.68 -2.19 27.29
CA GLU A 107 -6.72 -3.29 27.56
C GLU A 107 -7.48 -4.40 28.33
N PRO A 108 -6.86 -5.55 28.67
CA PRO A 108 -6.06 -6.48 27.88
C PRO A 108 -6.59 -7.93 27.98
N ASP A 109 -6.08 -8.85 27.16
CA ASP A 109 -5.74 -10.17 27.71
C ASP A 109 -4.57 -10.84 26.97
N ILE A 110 -3.74 -11.50 27.76
CA ILE A 110 -2.41 -12.02 27.41
C ILE A 110 -2.53 -13.44 26.87
N SER A 111 -1.99 -13.72 25.68
CA SER A 111 -1.35 -15.02 25.41
C SER A 111 -0.39 -14.96 24.21
N PHE A 112 0.80 -15.49 24.46
CA PHE A 112 1.94 -15.57 23.55
C PHE A 112 1.84 -16.87 22.74
N SER A 113 1.89 -16.83 21.41
CA SER A 113 2.41 -17.95 20.61
C SER A 113 2.76 -17.54 19.17
N HIS A 114 3.75 -18.25 18.64
CA HIS A 114 4.49 -18.02 17.40
C HIS A 114 3.65 -18.09 16.11
N THR A 115 3.99 -17.23 15.13
CA THR A 115 4.61 -17.59 13.83
C THR A 115 4.46 -16.43 12.83
N LYS A 116 5.58 -16.02 12.21
CA LYS A 116 5.64 -14.92 11.25
C LYS A 116 4.99 -15.29 9.91
N LYS A 117 4.00 -14.51 9.48
CA LYS A 117 3.64 -14.32 8.06
C LYS A 117 3.91 -12.89 7.60
N VAL A 118 4.41 -12.82 6.38
CA VAL A 118 4.91 -11.65 5.66
C VAL A 118 3.79 -10.62 5.48
N SER A 119 4.08 -9.36 5.83
CA SER A 119 3.11 -8.26 5.93
C SER A 119 2.48 -7.88 4.60
N PHE A 120 1.15 -7.95 4.60
CA PHE A 120 0.25 -7.26 3.69
C PHE A 120 0.34 -5.73 3.94
N ASN A 121 0.35 -4.91 2.89
CA ASN A 121 0.07 -3.48 3.03
C ASN A 121 -1.41 -3.31 3.39
N GLN A 122 -1.68 -3.19 4.69
CA GLN A 122 -3.02 -3.06 5.29
C GLN A 122 -3.51 -1.61 5.42
N ALA A 123 -2.72 -0.62 5.00
CA ALA A 123 -2.96 0.79 5.34
C ALA A 123 -3.99 1.56 4.47
N VAL A 124 -4.87 0.89 3.71
CA VAL A 124 -5.89 1.58 2.87
C VAL A 124 -7.33 1.18 3.21
N PHE A 125 -7.54 0.29 4.18
CA PHE A 125 -8.86 -0.19 4.56
C PHE A 125 -9.20 0.14 6.01
N SER A 126 -9.15 1.42 6.36
CA SER A 126 -9.72 1.91 7.62
C SER A 126 -11.25 1.95 7.51
N ARG A 127 -11.90 1.32 8.49
CA ARG A 127 -13.35 1.27 8.72
C ARG A 127 -13.91 2.68 8.98
N PRO A 128 -14.98 3.13 8.32
CA PRO A 128 -15.88 4.11 8.91
C PRO A 128 -16.84 3.40 9.88
N LYS A 129 -17.16 4.06 11.00
CA LYS A 129 -18.14 3.63 12.01
C LYS A 129 -19.49 3.30 11.36
N LEU A 130 -20.13 2.24 11.88
CA LEU A 130 -21.53 1.92 11.58
C LEU A 130 -22.43 3.10 11.94
N ILE A 131 -23.19 3.58 10.96
CA ILE A 131 -24.44 4.30 11.17
C ILE A 131 -25.56 3.29 10.92
N PRO A 132 -26.56 3.14 11.82
CA PRO A 132 -27.72 2.33 11.53
C PRO A 132 -28.54 3.03 10.45
N GLN A 133 -28.49 2.51 9.22
CA GLN A 133 -29.44 2.90 8.17
C GLN A 133 -30.54 1.84 8.16
N THR A 134 -31.75 2.35 8.39
CA THR A 134 -33.02 1.64 8.49
C THR A 134 -33.28 0.83 7.22
N SER A 135 -33.32 -0.49 7.36
CA SER A 135 -33.83 -1.37 6.31
C SER A 135 -35.35 -1.22 6.23
N LYS A 136 -35.84 -0.52 5.20
CA LYS A 136 -37.17 -0.84 4.64
C LYS A 136 -37.08 -2.23 3.99
N PRO A 137 -38.10 -3.08 4.12
CA PRO A 137 -38.02 -4.47 3.73
C PRO A 137 -37.95 -4.57 2.20
N ALA A 138 -36.92 -5.24 1.69
CA ALA A 138 -36.86 -5.65 0.30
C ALA A 138 -38.01 -6.63 0.04
N SER A 139 -38.83 -6.26 -0.94
CA SER A 139 -39.88 -7.07 -1.55
C SER A 139 -39.44 -8.52 -1.72
N GLY A 140 -40.26 -9.43 -1.18
CA GLY A 140 -39.97 -10.85 -1.07
C GLY A 140 -39.64 -11.51 -2.41
N THR A 141 -38.55 -12.25 -2.39
CA THR A 141 -38.42 -13.49 -3.17
C THR A 141 -37.97 -14.58 -2.18
N ASN A 142 -38.94 -15.24 -1.56
CA ASN A 142 -38.75 -16.53 -0.90
C ASN A 142 -38.50 -17.60 -1.97
N MET A 143 -37.40 -17.47 -2.72
CA MET A 143 -36.91 -18.50 -3.62
C MET A 143 -35.66 -19.13 -3.02
N ALA A 144 -35.68 -20.46 -2.95
CA ALA A 144 -34.54 -21.26 -2.55
C ALA A 144 -33.28 -20.82 -3.33
N PRO A 145 -32.11 -20.76 -2.67
CA PRO A 145 -30.88 -20.35 -3.33
C PRO A 145 -30.60 -21.20 -4.58
N ARG A 146 -30.47 -20.54 -5.74
CA ARG A 146 -30.23 -21.24 -7.02
C ARG A 146 -28.75 -21.54 -7.20
N GLN A 147 -28.43 -22.77 -7.60
CA GLN A 147 -27.05 -23.16 -7.88
C GLN A 147 -26.52 -22.59 -9.21
N SER A 148 -27.40 -22.10 -10.10
CA SER A 148 -27.03 -21.45 -11.35
C SER A 148 -28.11 -20.46 -11.83
N GLY A 149 -27.72 -19.49 -12.66
CA GLY A 149 -28.64 -18.57 -13.35
C GLY A 149 -29.31 -17.51 -12.46
N ALA A 150 -28.71 -17.19 -11.31
CA ALA A 150 -29.17 -16.12 -10.43
C ALA A 150 -28.87 -14.73 -11.02
N ASP A 151 -29.71 -13.76 -10.70
CA ASP A 151 -29.46 -12.35 -11.05
C ASP A 151 -28.41 -11.74 -10.12
N TRP A 152 -27.47 -11.01 -10.71
CA TRP A 152 -26.37 -10.31 -10.01
C TRP A 152 -26.51 -8.79 -10.09
N THR A 153 -27.62 -8.27 -10.60
CA THR A 153 -27.86 -6.83 -10.76
C THR A 153 -27.64 -6.07 -9.45
N GLU A 154 -28.18 -6.56 -8.34
CA GLU A 154 -27.96 -5.97 -7.01
C GLU A 154 -26.48 -6.00 -6.58
N VAL A 155 -25.79 -7.11 -6.82
CA VAL A 155 -24.34 -7.23 -6.52
C VAL A 155 -23.52 -6.18 -7.27
N PHE A 156 -23.85 -5.93 -8.55
CA PHE A 156 -23.18 -4.89 -9.34
C PHE A 156 -23.55 -3.47 -8.90
N ASN A 157 -24.79 -3.24 -8.48
CA ASN A 157 -25.24 -1.96 -7.94
C ASN A 157 -24.52 -1.64 -6.62
N GLU A 158 -24.47 -2.60 -5.70
CA GLU A 158 -23.74 -2.47 -4.44
C GLU A 158 -22.23 -2.26 -4.68
N LEU A 159 -21.62 -3.00 -5.61
CA LEU A 159 -20.23 -2.80 -6.01
C LEU A 159 -19.98 -1.36 -6.50
N LYS A 160 -20.84 -0.85 -7.39
CA LYS A 160 -20.75 0.50 -7.93
C LYS A 160 -20.87 1.55 -6.82
N ASN A 161 -21.83 1.39 -5.91
CA ASN A 161 -22.06 2.31 -4.80
C ASN A 161 -20.88 2.30 -3.81
N ALA A 162 -20.39 1.11 -3.44
CA ALA A 162 -19.24 0.96 -2.54
C ALA A 162 -17.96 1.58 -3.11
N ILE A 163 -17.71 1.43 -4.41
CA ILE A 163 -16.54 2.02 -5.09
C ILE A 163 -16.66 3.55 -5.16
N LYS A 164 -17.86 4.07 -5.49
CA LYS A 164 -18.11 5.52 -5.52
C LYS A 164 -17.98 6.17 -4.15
N MET A 165 -18.55 5.57 -3.10
CA MET A 165 -18.48 6.06 -1.72
C MET A 165 -17.03 6.15 -1.22
N ARG A 166 -16.14 5.29 -1.73
CA ARG A 166 -14.72 5.29 -1.41
C ARG A 166 -13.88 6.18 -2.33
N HIS A 167 -14.51 6.96 -3.21
CA HIS A 167 -13.85 7.84 -4.18
C HIS A 167 -12.82 7.15 -5.06
N TYR A 168 -13.04 5.87 -5.38
CA TYR A 168 -12.18 5.16 -6.31
C TYR A 168 -12.40 5.63 -7.74
N SER A 169 -11.34 5.55 -8.55
CA SER A 169 -11.39 6.01 -9.94
C SER A 169 -12.39 5.20 -10.77
N PRO A 170 -13.01 5.81 -11.80
CA PRO A 170 -13.88 5.10 -12.74
C PRO A 170 -13.20 3.90 -13.42
N LYS A 171 -11.87 3.99 -13.62
CA LYS A 171 -11.05 2.90 -14.15
C LYS A 171 -11.01 1.70 -13.21
N THR A 172 -10.98 1.94 -11.90
CA THR A 172 -11.05 0.88 -10.87
C THR A 172 -12.41 0.20 -10.91
N LEU A 173 -13.51 0.98 -11.00
CA LEU A 173 -14.86 0.43 -11.17
C LEU A 173 -14.95 -0.50 -12.38
N LYS A 174 -14.53 -0.01 -13.56
CA LYS A 174 -14.55 -0.81 -14.80
C LYS A 174 -13.77 -2.12 -14.65
N THR A 175 -12.59 -2.02 -14.05
CA THR A 175 -11.71 -3.18 -13.80
C THR A 175 -12.37 -4.19 -12.87
N TYR A 176 -12.88 -3.73 -11.72
CA TYR A 176 -13.45 -4.61 -10.70
C TYR A 176 -14.73 -5.25 -11.20
N SER A 177 -15.65 -4.47 -11.80
CA SER A 177 -16.86 -5.02 -12.43
C SER A 177 -16.53 -6.04 -13.52
N GLY A 178 -15.47 -5.82 -14.30
CA GLY A 178 -15.00 -6.79 -15.29
C GLY A 178 -14.57 -8.12 -14.67
N TRP A 179 -13.78 -8.09 -13.59
CA TRP A 179 -13.37 -9.31 -12.89
C TRP A 179 -14.54 -10.02 -12.20
N VAL A 180 -15.46 -9.27 -11.60
CA VAL A 180 -16.67 -9.82 -10.98
C VAL A 180 -17.55 -10.51 -12.03
N ARG A 181 -17.71 -9.92 -13.22
CA ARG A 181 -18.44 -10.54 -14.33
C ARG A 181 -17.79 -11.85 -14.80
N LYS A 182 -16.46 -11.88 -14.91
CA LYS A 182 -15.75 -13.13 -15.26
C LYS A 182 -15.95 -14.23 -14.21
N LEU A 183 -15.91 -13.87 -12.92
CA LEU A 183 -16.23 -14.82 -11.84
C LEU A 183 -17.67 -15.31 -11.97
N GLN A 184 -18.64 -14.41 -12.15
CA GLN A 184 -20.05 -14.75 -12.33
C GLN A 184 -20.24 -15.76 -13.46
N THR A 185 -19.61 -15.54 -14.61
CA THR A 185 -19.66 -16.48 -15.73
C THR A 185 -19.03 -17.83 -15.38
N TYR A 186 -17.88 -17.84 -14.71
CA TYR A 186 -17.19 -19.07 -14.29
C TYR A 186 -18.04 -19.94 -13.36
N ILE A 187 -18.72 -19.33 -12.38
CA ILE A 187 -19.60 -20.03 -11.44
C ILE A 187 -21.04 -20.21 -11.96
N LYS A 188 -21.27 -19.94 -13.26
CA LYS A 188 -22.58 -20.08 -13.92
C LYS A 188 -23.70 -19.28 -13.23
N SER A 189 -23.38 -18.08 -12.75
CA SER A 189 -24.29 -17.21 -12.01
C SER A 189 -24.91 -17.90 -10.79
N LYS A 190 -24.12 -18.65 -10.02
CA LYS A 190 -24.50 -19.13 -8.68
C LYS A 190 -25.01 -17.98 -7.81
N ASP A 191 -26.02 -18.23 -6.98
CA ASP A 191 -26.58 -17.23 -6.06
C ASP A 191 -25.49 -16.63 -5.15
N SER A 192 -25.50 -15.30 -4.99
CA SER A 192 -24.52 -14.55 -4.20
C SER A 192 -24.37 -15.07 -2.76
N ARG A 193 -25.46 -15.59 -2.19
CA ARG A 193 -25.49 -16.19 -0.84
C ARG A 193 -24.70 -17.49 -0.77
N LEU A 194 -24.65 -18.26 -1.86
CA LEU A 194 -23.94 -19.54 -1.94
C LEU A 194 -22.48 -19.40 -2.39
N VAL A 195 -22.07 -18.23 -2.90
CA VAL A 195 -20.68 -18.02 -3.32
C VAL A 195 -19.74 -18.12 -2.12
N SER A 196 -18.74 -18.98 -2.25
CA SER A 196 -17.75 -19.32 -1.23
C SER A 196 -16.35 -18.88 -1.62
N VAL A 197 -15.42 -18.88 -0.64
CA VAL A 197 -14.02 -18.57 -0.91
C VAL A 197 -13.38 -19.61 -1.84
N ASP A 198 -13.85 -20.86 -1.79
CA ASP A 198 -13.32 -21.93 -2.64
C ASP A 198 -13.72 -21.75 -4.11
N ASP A 199 -14.90 -21.19 -4.39
CA ASP A 199 -15.29 -20.77 -5.75
C ASP A 199 -14.29 -19.73 -6.31
N VAL A 200 -13.84 -18.80 -5.46
CA VAL A 200 -12.82 -17.80 -5.84
C VAL A 200 -11.45 -18.44 -6.05
N LYS A 201 -11.04 -19.37 -5.20
CA LYS A 201 -9.76 -20.10 -5.36
C LYS A 201 -9.75 -20.90 -6.66
N ALA A 202 -10.84 -21.61 -6.95
CA ALA A 202 -11.00 -22.37 -8.19
C ALA A 202 -10.89 -21.43 -9.40
N PHE A 203 -11.60 -20.30 -9.38
CA PHE A 203 -11.52 -19.30 -10.45
C PHE A 203 -10.11 -18.72 -10.64
N LEU A 204 -9.42 -18.36 -9.55
CA LEU A 204 -8.05 -17.81 -9.65
C LEU A 204 -7.01 -18.84 -10.10
N THR A 205 -7.26 -20.12 -9.81
CA THR A 205 -6.44 -21.25 -10.29
C THR A 205 -6.69 -21.48 -11.77
N TRP A 206 -7.95 -21.52 -12.18
CA TRP A 206 -8.34 -21.60 -13.59
C TRP A 206 -7.73 -20.44 -14.41
N LEU A 207 -7.73 -19.21 -13.88
CA LEU A 207 -7.07 -18.08 -14.54
C LEU A 207 -5.56 -18.30 -14.73
N ALA A 208 -4.88 -18.88 -13.75
CA ALA A 208 -3.45 -19.06 -13.79
C ALA A 208 -3.00 -20.26 -14.64
N VAL A 209 -3.77 -21.35 -14.61
CA VAL A 209 -3.39 -22.61 -15.26
C VAL A 209 -3.99 -22.71 -16.67
N GLU A 210 -5.29 -22.47 -16.80
CA GLU A 210 -6.00 -22.70 -18.07
C GLU A 210 -6.02 -21.47 -18.99
N GLN A 211 -5.98 -20.27 -18.40
CA GLN A 211 -5.98 -19.01 -19.17
C GLN A 211 -4.59 -18.37 -19.25
N ASP A 212 -3.58 -18.97 -18.64
CA ASP A 212 -2.18 -18.51 -18.57
C ASP A 212 -2.05 -16.99 -18.35
N VAL A 213 -2.87 -16.43 -17.45
CA VAL A 213 -2.85 -14.98 -17.25
C VAL A 213 -1.60 -14.54 -16.52
N SER A 214 -1.07 -13.38 -16.91
CA SER A 214 0.08 -12.80 -16.20
C SER A 214 -0.16 -12.66 -14.70
N ALA A 215 0.93 -12.74 -13.93
CA ALA A 215 0.93 -12.48 -12.49
C ALA A 215 0.23 -11.16 -12.11
N SER A 216 0.37 -10.13 -12.95
CA SER A 216 -0.27 -8.84 -12.75
C SER A 216 -1.80 -8.93 -12.86
N SER A 217 -2.28 -9.62 -13.88
CA SER A 217 -3.71 -9.83 -14.14
C SER A 217 -4.35 -10.65 -13.02
N GLN A 218 -3.69 -11.74 -12.59
CA GLN A 218 -4.18 -12.56 -11.46
C GLN A 218 -4.27 -11.76 -10.17
N ASN A 219 -3.26 -10.93 -9.87
CA ASN A 219 -3.27 -10.05 -8.70
C ASN A 219 -4.43 -9.02 -8.76
N GLN A 220 -4.72 -8.49 -9.95
CA GLN A 220 -5.82 -7.56 -10.14
C GLN A 220 -7.18 -8.24 -9.92
N ALA A 221 -7.36 -9.45 -10.46
CA ALA A 221 -8.54 -10.28 -10.23
C ALA A 221 -8.71 -10.57 -8.74
N PHE A 222 -7.65 -11.05 -8.06
CA PHE A 222 -7.68 -11.32 -6.62
C PHE A 222 -8.12 -10.11 -5.80
N ASN A 223 -7.56 -8.91 -6.07
CA ASN A 223 -7.92 -7.71 -5.32
C ASN A 223 -9.39 -7.30 -5.55
N ALA A 224 -9.91 -7.44 -6.79
CA ALA A 224 -11.31 -7.16 -7.10
C ALA A 224 -12.25 -8.12 -6.35
N LEU A 225 -11.92 -9.42 -6.30
CA LEU A 225 -12.73 -10.43 -5.62
C LEU A 225 -12.63 -10.32 -4.10
N LEU A 226 -11.46 -9.97 -3.56
CA LEU A 226 -11.29 -9.66 -2.14
C LEU A 226 -12.15 -8.45 -1.73
N PHE A 227 -12.21 -7.43 -2.58
CA PHE A 227 -13.08 -6.27 -2.37
C PHE A 227 -14.56 -6.67 -2.37
N LEU A 228 -14.97 -7.50 -3.33
CA LEU A 228 -16.33 -8.04 -3.43
C LEU A 228 -16.75 -8.75 -2.13
N PHE A 229 -15.93 -9.70 -1.67
CA PHE A 229 -16.25 -10.50 -0.50
C PHE A 229 -16.38 -9.67 0.77
N ARG A 230 -15.45 -8.73 0.99
CA ARG A 230 -15.43 -7.92 2.21
C ARG A 230 -16.50 -6.86 2.26
N ASN A 231 -16.78 -6.18 1.15
CA ASN A 231 -17.65 -5.00 1.14
C ASN A 231 -19.08 -5.28 0.70
N ILE A 232 -19.29 -6.28 -0.16
CA ILE A 232 -20.61 -6.61 -0.72
C ILE A 232 -21.16 -7.85 0.00
N PHE A 233 -20.46 -8.98 -0.06
CA PHE A 233 -20.93 -10.21 0.59
C PHE A 233 -20.78 -10.21 2.12
N LYS A 234 -20.00 -9.26 2.67
CA LYS A 234 -19.67 -9.17 4.11
C LYS A 234 -19.18 -10.49 4.71
N LYS A 235 -18.53 -11.32 3.88
CA LYS A 235 -17.96 -12.61 4.26
C LYS A 235 -16.47 -12.44 4.52
N GLU A 236 -15.99 -13.12 5.55
CA GLU A 236 -14.55 -13.20 5.77
C GLU A 236 -13.91 -13.99 4.64
N PHE A 237 -13.02 -13.32 3.92
CA PHE A 237 -12.04 -14.00 3.09
C PHE A 237 -11.05 -14.62 4.08
N GLY A 238 -11.24 -15.91 4.42
CA GLY A 238 -10.48 -16.61 5.46
C GLY A 238 -8.95 -16.56 5.25
N LYS A 239 -8.17 -17.29 6.06
CA LYS A 239 -6.71 -17.35 5.84
C LYS A 239 -6.44 -17.66 4.37
N VAL A 240 -5.75 -16.75 3.69
CA VAL A 240 -5.38 -16.82 2.25
C VAL A 240 -4.28 -17.87 2.05
N ASP A 241 -4.39 -18.99 2.75
CA ASP A 241 -3.51 -20.12 2.70
C ASP A 241 -4.00 -20.98 1.55
N GLY A 242 -3.35 -20.86 0.39
CA GLY A 242 -3.67 -21.61 -0.82
C GLY A 242 -3.70 -20.77 -2.10
N ILE A 243 -3.90 -19.44 -2.01
CA ILE A 243 -3.76 -18.57 -3.20
C ILE A 243 -2.30 -18.16 -3.28
N VAL A 244 -1.50 -18.95 -4.01
CA VAL A 244 -0.11 -18.60 -4.32
C VAL A 244 -0.14 -17.29 -5.10
N ARG A 245 0.17 -16.20 -4.41
CA ARG A 245 0.25 -14.90 -5.06
C ARG A 245 1.37 -14.95 -6.08
N ALA A 246 1.04 -14.73 -7.35
CA ALA A 246 2.06 -14.72 -8.39
C ALA A 246 3.11 -13.64 -8.08
N LYS A 247 4.36 -14.09 -7.91
CA LYS A 247 5.52 -13.22 -7.67
C LYS A 247 5.83 -12.48 -8.97
N ARG A 248 5.78 -11.14 -8.93
CA ARG A 248 6.28 -10.33 -10.03
C ARG A 248 7.81 -10.44 -10.07
N LYS A 249 8.37 -10.80 -11.23
CA LYS A 249 9.81 -10.67 -11.48
C LYS A 249 10.16 -9.17 -11.52
N PRO A 250 11.30 -8.73 -10.98
CA PRO A 250 11.77 -7.36 -11.15
C PRO A 250 11.99 -7.10 -12.64
N TYR A 251 11.29 -6.11 -13.19
CA TYR A 251 11.44 -5.66 -14.57
C TYR A 251 12.36 -4.44 -14.59
N ILE A 252 13.43 -4.52 -15.38
CA ILE A 252 14.29 -3.37 -15.66
C ILE A 252 13.71 -2.69 -16.91
N PRO A 253 13.29 -1.43 -16.82
CA PRO A 253 12.75 -0.72 -17.97
C PRO A 253 13.84 -0.51 -19.02
N VAL A 254 13.55 -0.88 -20.26
CA VAL A 254 14.36 -0.53 -21.42
C VAL A 254 14.01 0.91 -21.79
N VAL A 255 15.02 1.75 -21.95
CA VAL A 255 14.88 3.16 -22.32
C VAL A 255 15.50 3.39 -23.69
N LEU A 256 14.87 4.25 -24.49
CA LEU A 256 15.37 4.64 -25.81
C LEU A 256 16.57 5.59 -25.67
N SER A 257 17.51 5.51 -26.61
CA SER A 257 18.57 6.52 -26.76
C SER A 257 17.98 7.84 -27.25
N ARG A 258 18.75 8.92 -27.13
CA ARG A 258 18.30 10.24 -27.59
C ARG A 258 18.04 10.26 -29.10
N GLU A 259 18.92 9.60 -29.85
CA GLU A 259 18.83 9.47 -31.31
C GLU A 259 17.57 8.69 -31.72
N GLU A 260 17.25 7.60 -31.00
CA GLU A 260 16.02 6.84 -31.21
C GLU A 260 14.77 7.68 -30.91
N VAL A 261 14.79 8.48 -29.84
CA VAL A 261 13.68 9.38 -29.51
C VAL A 261 13.48 10.44 -30.59
N ASP A 262 14.56 11.07 -31.06
CA ASP A 262 14.49 12.10 -32.11
C ASP A 262 13.95 11.53 -33.42
N LEU A 263 14.35 10.31 -33.80
CA LEU A 263 13.79 9.59 -34.95
C LEU A 263 12.29 9.33 -34.77
N VAL A 264 11.89 8.77 -33.63
CA VAL A 264 10.48 8.45 -33.33
C VAL A 264 9.61 9.71 -33.37
N ILE A 265 10.03 10.81 -32.75
CA ILE A 265 9.31 12.09 -32.78
C ILE A 265 9.29 12.69 -34.20
N GLY A 266 10.37 12.49 -34.97
CA GLY A 266 10.49 12.95 -36.35
C GLY A 266 9.44 12.34 -37.29
N PHE A 267 9.11 11.06 -37.13
CA PHE A 267 8.08 10.38 -37.94
C PHE A 267 6.63 10.65 -37.51
N MET A 268 6.41 11.26 -36.34
CA MET A 268 5.07 11.51 -35.83
C MET A 268 4.42 12.76 -36.45
N LYS A 269 3.12 12.65 -36.73
CA LYS A 269 2.29 13.77 -37.17
C LYS A 269 1.52 14.42 -36.00
N TYR A 270 0.99 15.61 -36.23
CA TYR A 270 0.04 16.23 -35.31
C TYR A 270 -1.21 15.34 -35.16
N PRO A 271 -1.78 15.18 -33.94
CA PRO A 271 -1.39 15.80 -32.66
C PRO A 271 -0.38 14.99 -31.83
N HIS A 272 -0.04 13.78 -32.24
CA HIS A 272 0.79 12.87 -31.44
C HIS A 272 2.20 13.39 -31.20
N LYS A 273 2.79 14.07 -32.19
CA LYS A 273 4.11 14.71 -32.05
C LYS A 273 4.16 15.66 -30.84
N LEU A 274 3.17 16.54 -30.70
CA LEU A 274 3.11 17.50 -29.59
C LEU A 274 2.97 16.79 -28.24
N ILE A 275 2.08 15.80 -28.16
CA ILE A 275 1.82 15.04 -26.93
C ILE A 275 3.09 14.32 -26.49
N ILE A 276 3.76 13.61 -27.39
CA ILE A 276 4.97 12.85 -27.08
C ILE A 276 6.15 13.78 -26.77
N SER A 277 6.32 14.90 -27.48
CA SER A 277 7.33 15.91 -27.15
C SER A 277 7.13 16.49 -25.75
N LEU A 278 5.89 16.79 -25.34
CA LEU A 278 5.58 17.27 -23.98
C LEU A 278 5.84 16.20 -22.93
N MET A 279 5.42 14.95 -23.19
CA MET A 279 5.67 13.84 -22.27
C MET A 279 7.17 13.59 -22.08
N TYR A 280 7.95 13.61 -23.17
CA TYR A 280 9.40 13.41 -23.12
C TYR A 280 10.13 14.59 -22.46
N GLY A 281 9.82 15.82 -22.86
CA GLY A 281 10.49 17.03 -22.35
C GLY A 281 10.17 17.36 -20.90
N CYS A 282 8.93 17.11 -20.45
CA CYS A 282 8.48 17.42 -19.08
C CYS A 282 8.36 16.19 -18.18
N GLY A 283 8.61 14.98 -18.69
CA GLY A 283 8.48 13.72 -17.93
C GLY A 283 7.05 13.37 -17.51
N LEU A 284 6.04 13.89 -18.22
CA LEU A 284 4.63 13.72 -17.87
C LEU A 284 4.15 12.30 -18.16
N ARG A 285 3.32 11.76 -17.26
CA ARG A 285 2.53 10.56 -17.58
C ARG A 285 1.47 10.90 -18.61
N ILE A 286 1.07 9.92 -19.42
CA ILE A 286 0.05 10.12 -20.45
C ILE A 286 -1.25 10.73 -19.91
N SER A 287 -1.69 10.31 -18.72
CA SER A 287 -2.89 10.88 -18.10
C SER A 287 -2.72 12.33 -17.66
N GLU A 288 -1.51 12.70 -17.22
CA GLU A 288 -1.19 14.08 -16.82
C GLU A 288 -1.15 14.97 -18.06
N CYS A 289 -0.45 14.54 -19.11
CA CYS A 289 -0.38 15.25 -20.39
C CYS A 289 -1.76 15.48 -21.02
N LEU A 290 -2.64 14.45 -21.02
CA LEU A 290 -3.99 14.55 -21.56
C LEU A 290 -4.94 15.39 -20.69
N SER A 291 -4.56 15.68 -19.43
CA SER A 291 -5.35 16.51 -18.51
C SER A 291 -4.90 17.97 -18.46
N LEU A 292 -3.85 18.34 -19.21
CA LEU A 292 -3.33 19.70 -19.26
C LEU A 292 -4.39 20.68 -19.75
N ARG A 293 -4.42 21.84 -19.12
CA ARG A 293 -5.27 22.98 -19.46
C ARG A 293 -4.39 24.18 -19.81
N VAL A 294 -4.94 25.14 -20.55
CA VAL A 294 -4.20 26.33 -21.01
C VAL A 294 -3.50 27.08 -19.86
N HIS A 295 -4.15 27.18 -18.69
CA HIS A 295 -3.57 27.83 -17.51
C HIS A 295 -2.38 27.08 -16.88
N ASN A 296 -2.09 25.84 -17.29
CA ASN A 296 -0.92 25.11 -16.82
C ASN A 296 0.37 25.53 -17.55
N PHE A 297 0.26 26.28 -18.64
CA PHE A 297 1.41 26.80 -19.37
C PHE A 297 1.75 28.20 -18.88
N ASN A 298 2.99 28.39 -18.44
CA ASN A 298 3.54 29.70 -18.14
C ASN A 298 4.62 30.03 -19.17
N PHE A 299 4.33 31.02 -20.03
CA PHE A 299 5.25 31.48 -21.07
C PHE A 299 5.98 32.78 -20.69
N LEU A 300 5.73 33.33 -19.49
CA LEU A 300 6.18 34.66 -19.07
C LEU A 300 7.36 34.63 -18.09
N ASN A 301 7.93 33.45 -17.80
CA ASN A 301 9.12 33.34 -16.97
C ASN A 301 10.32 32.92 -17.83
N VAL A 302 11.05 33.92 -18.34
CA VAL A 302 12.46 33.80 -18.74
C VAL A 302 13.33 34.14 -17.54
#